data_AF-A0A3C0NB77-F1
#
_entry.id   AF-A0A3C0NB77-F1
#
_cell.length_a   1.000
_cell.length_b   1.000
_cell.length_c   1.000
_cell.angle_alpha   90.00
_cell.angle_beta   90.00
_cell.angle_gamma   90.00
#
_symmetry.space_group_name_H-M   'P 1'
#
loop_
_entity.id
_entity.type
_entity.pdbx_description
1 polymer ?
#
loop_
_entity_poly.entity_id
_entity_poly.type
_entity_poly.pdbx_seq_one_letter_code
_entity_poly.pdbx_strand_id
1 'polypeptide(L)'
;GDKGNAAKGHFNPDKVKHGFLPKDGFQNAHAGDFGNITISSDGKGTLSETVPGLTLSGPKYAIKGLSVILHEKADDFGQPLGNAGGRIGCGIITTKDA
;
A
#
# COMPACT_ATOMS: atom_id res chain seq x y z
N GLY A 1 3.04 0.06 19.47
CA GLY A 1 3.05 -1.03 18.48
C GLY A 1 4.44 -1.22 17.93
N ASP A 2 4.68 -2.27 17.14
CA ASP A 2 5.96 -2.64 16.53
C ASP A 2 6.34 -1.81 15.28
N LYS A 3 5.78 -0.60 15.15
CA LYS A 3 5.89 0.29 13.98
C LYS A 3 5.48 -0.39 12.66
N GLY A 4 4.55 -1.33 12.71
CA GLY A 4 4.02 -2.01 11.52
C GLY A 4 4.96 -3.07 10.96
N ASN A 5 6.02 -3.48 11.66
CA ASN A 5 6.97 -4.50 11.19
C ASN A 5 6.29 -5.86 10.92
N ALA A 6 5.25 -6.21 11.69
CA ALA A 6 4.44 -7.41 11.47
C ALA A 6 3.75 -7.44 10.09
N ALA A 7 3.54 -6.29 9.44
CA ALA A 7 2.99 -6.21 8.08
C ALA A 7 3.97 -6.71 7.00
N LYS A 8 5.27 -6.88 7.32
CA LYS A 8 6.33 -7.33 6.39
C LYS A 8 6.46 -6.41 5.17
N GLY A 9 6.73 -6.95 3.98
CA GLY A 9 6.86 -6.17 2.73
C GLY A 9 5.52 -5.88 2.06
N HIS A 10 5.57 -5.25 0.88
CA HIS A 10 4.37 -4.95 0.10
C HIS A 10 3.65 -6.24 -0.31
N PHE A 11 2.33 -6.16 -0.45
CA PHE A 11 1.51 -7.28 -0.90
C PHE A 11 1.80 -7.57 -2.38
N ASN A 12 2.53 -8.65 -2.66
CA ASN A 12 3.01 -8.99 -4.00
C ASN A 12 2.70 -10.45 -4.39
N PRO A 13 1.43 -10.80 -4.65
CA PRO A 13 1.06 -12.17 -5.02
C PRO A 13 1.62 -12.61 -6.38
N ASP A 14 1.94 -11.67 -7.28
CA ASP A 14 2.44 -11.97 -8.63
C ASP A 14 3.97 -12.00 -8.73
N LYS A 15 4.68 -11.68 -7.64
CA LYS A 15 6.15 -11.63 -7.60
C LYS A 15 6.74 -10.70 -8.67
N VAL A 16 6.08 -9.57 -8.88
CA VAL A 16 6.49 -8.52 -9.81
C VAL A 16 7.36 -7.47 -9.09
N LYS A 17 7.91 -6.52 -9.83
CA LYS A 17 8.70 -5.41 -9.26
C LYS A 17 7.80 -4.36 -8.62
N HIS A 18 8.38 -3.55 -7.73
CA HIS A 18 7.72 -2.36 -7.18
C HIS A 18 7.37 -1.37 -8.30
N GLY A 19 6.21 -0.73 -8.22
CA GLY A 19 5.72 0.22 -9.23
C GLY A 19 4.56 1.08 -8.72
N PHE A 20 3.67 1.52 -9.61
CA PHE A 20 2.46 2.26 -9.23
C PHE A 20 1.20 1.52 -9.72
N LEU A 21 0.56 0.74 -8.84
CA LEU A 21 -0.52 -0.18 -9.22
C LEU A 21 -1.68 0.46 -9.98
N PRO A 22 -2.23 1.63 -9.57
CA PRO A 22 -3.31 2.30 -10.31
C PRO A 22 -2.99 2.59 -11.78
N LYS A 23 -1.70 2.77 -12.12
CA LYS A 23 -1.24 3.08 -13.49
C LYS A 23 -0.67 1.86 -14.22
N ASP A 24 0.17 1.10 -13.55
CA ASP A 24 1.01 0.06 -14.18
C ASP A 24 0.31 -1.32 -14.20
N GLY A 25 -0.67 -1.53 -13.32
CA GLY A 25 -1.45 -2.76 -13.20
C GLY A 25 -0.71 -3.90 -12.50
N PHE A 26 -1.47 -4.96 -12.16
CA PHE A 26 -0.98 -6.09 -11.33
C PHE A 26 0.21 -6.85 -11.92
N GLN A 27 0.45 -6.78 -13.23
CA GLN A 27 1.58 -7.45 -13.87
C GLN A 27 2.91 -6.68 -13.75
N ASN A 28 2.86 -5.40 -13.34
CA ASN A 28 4.02 -4.51 -13.36
C ASN A 28 4.27 -3.76 -12.04
N ALA A 29 3.40 -3.89 -11.05
CA ALA A 29 3.53 -3.29 -9.72
C ALA A 29 3.00 -4.25 -8.66
N HIS A 30 3.49 -4.16 -7.42
CA HIS A 30 2.91 -4.96 -6.35
C HIS A 30 1.43 -4.60 -6.16
N ALA A 31 0.62 -5.56 -5.74
CA ALA A 31 -0.80 -5.35 -5.44
C ALA A 31 -1.05 -4.41 -4.25
N GLY A 32 0.00 -4.03 -3.49
CA GLY A 32 -0.05 -3.06 -2.41
C GLY A 32 0.55 -1.68 -2.73
N ASP A 33 1.00 -1.43 -3.96
CA ASP A 33 1.70 -0.19 -4.32
C ASP A 33 0.72 0.92 -4.73
N PHE A 34 0.35 1.80 -3.79
CA PHE A 34 -0.57 2.93 -4.05
C PHE A 34 0.12 4.28 -4.27
N GLY A 35 1.46 4.30 -4.32
CA GLY A 35 2.24 5.52 -4.54
C GLY A 35 2.18 6.50 -3.37
N ASN A 36 2.06 7.80 -3.69
CA ASN A 36 2.27 8.89 -2.74
C ASN A 36 0.97 9.61 -2.35
N ILE A 37 0.87 10.00 -1.07
CA ILE A 37 -0.13 10.93 -0.56
C ILE A 37 0.51 12.29 -0.28
N THR A 38 -0.15 13.37 -0.70
CA THR A 38 0.27 14.73 -0.34
C THR A 38 -0.34 15.13 1.00
N ILE A 39 0.52 15.56 1.92
CA ILE A 39 0.12 16.09 3.23
C ILE A 39 0.30 17.62 3.23
N SER A 40 -0.78 18.35 3.52
CA SER A 40 -0.76 19.81 3.65
C SER A 40 -0.04 20.25 4.93
N SER A 41 0.27 21.56 5.01
CA SER A 41 0.98 22.16 6.15
C SER A 41 0.25 22.02 7.49
N ASP A 42 -1.06 21.76 7.49
CA ASP A 42 -1.86 21.47 8.69
C ASP A 42 -1.80 19.99 9.12
N GLY A 43 -0.99 19.17 8.46
CA GLY A 43 -0.78 17.75 8.78
C GLY A 43 -1.87 16.82 8.25
N LYS A 44 -2.74 17.29 7.35
CA LYS A 44 -3.83 16.47 6.77
C LYS A 44 -3.54 16.10 5.33
N GLY A 45 -4.10 14.99 4.88
CA GLY A 45 -4.04 14.56 3.49
C GLY A 45 -5.18 13.62 3.18
N THR A 46 -5.54 13.52 1.92
CA THR A 46 -6.51 12.54 1.43
C THR A 46 -5.97 11.93 0.16
N LEU A 47 -5.91 10.60 0.13
CA LEU A 47 -5.63 9.81 -1.06
C LEU A 47 -6.90 9.07 -1.44
N SER A 48 -7.29 9.16 -2.71
CA SER A 48 -8.47 8.47 -3.24
C SER A 48 -8.08 7.81 -4.55
N GLU A 49 -7.96 6.49 -4.54
CA GLU A 49 -7.54 5.70 -5.70
C GLU A 49 -8.62 4.68 -6.08
N THR A 50 -8.77 4.43 -7.37
CA THR A 50 -9.59 3.34 -7.89
C THR A 50 -8.68 2.28 -8.47
N VAL A 51 -8.75 1.06 -7.92
CA VAL A 51 -7.93 -0.07 -8.36
C VAL A 51 -8.83 -1.23 -8.76
N PRO A 52 -9.19 -1.37 -10.05
CA PRO A 52 -9.98 -2.49 -10.53
C PRO A 52 -9.26 -3.82 -10.27
N GLY A 53 -9.94 -4.78 -9.64
CA GLY A 53 -9.39 -6.13 -9.38
C GLY A 53 -8.79 -6.34 -7.99
N LEU A 54 -8.59 -5.27 -7.21
CA LEU A 54 -8.28 -5.40 -5.79
C LEU A 54 -9.58 -5.67 -5.03
N THR A 55 -9.59 -6.69 -4.16
CA THR A 55 -10.83 -7.13 -3.51
C THR A 55 -10.69 -7.20 -1.99
N LEU A 56 -11.80 -7.08 -1.26
CA LEU A 56 -11.79 -7.34 0.18
C LEU A 56 -11.71 -8.84 0.50
N SER A 57 -12.14 -9.72 -0.41
CA SER A 57 -12.10 -11.17 -0.21
C SER A 57 -11.97 -11.89 -1.54
N GLY A 58 -11.47 -13.12 -1.52
CA GLY A 58 -11.25 -13.93 -2.72
C GLY A 58 -9.91 -14.66 -2.70
N PRO A 59 -9.64 -15.49 -3.73
CA PRO A 59 -8.44 -16.33 -3.77
C PRO A 59 -7.17 -15.56 -4.13
N LYS A 60 -7.28 -14.43 -4.83
CA LYS A 60 -6.17 -13.59 -5.29
C LYS A 60 -6.51 -12.12 -5.07
N TYR A 61 -5.51 -11.31 -4.76
CA TYR A 61 -5.63 -9.86 -4.49
C TYR A 61 -6.59 -9.47 -3.36
N ALA A 62 -6.90 -10.40 -2.46
CA ALA A 62 -7.72 -10.13 -1.28
C ALA A 62 -6.91 -9.39 -0.20
N ILE A 63 -7.37 -8.21 0.21
CA ILE A 63 -6.64 -7.33 1.14
C ILE A 63 -7.16 -7.31 2.58
N LYS A 64 -8.30 -7.96 2.87
CA LYS A 64 -8.81 -8.04 4.25
C LYS A 64 -7.79 -8.75 5.15
N GLY A 65 -7.52 -8.14 6.31
CA GLY A 65 -6.52 -8.61 7.27
C GLY A 65 -5.08 -8.18 6.96
N LEU A 66 -4.82 -7.59 5.79
CA LEU A 66 -3.55 -6.91 5.52
C LEU A 66 -3.52 -5.54 6.19
N SER A 67 -2.39 -4.85 6.10
CA SER A 67 -2.21 -3.51 6.68
C SER A 67 -1.94 -2.47 5.61
N VAL A 68 -2.50 -1.28 5.80
CA VAL A 68 -2.03 -0.05 5.13
C VAL A 68 -0.87 0.50 5.95
N ILE A 69 0.21 0.90 5.28
CA ILE A 69 1.39 1.54 5.89
C ILE A 69 1.56 2.92 5.28
N LEU A 70 1.73 3.93 6.13
CA LEU A 70 2.18 5.27 5.72
C LEU A 70 3.67 5.39 6.02
N HIS A 71 4.44 5.76 5.00
CA HIS A 71 5.88 5.93 5.07
C HIS A 71 6.30 7.39 5.32
N GLU A 72 7.53 7.58 5.81
CA GLU A 72 8.06 8.88 6.22
C GLU A 72 8.44 9.80 5.04
N LYS A 73 8.80 9.22 3.89
CA LYS A 73 9.23 9.90 2.67
C LYS A 73 8.32 9.54 1.51
N ALA A 74 8.41 10.35 0.45
CA ALA A 74 7.84 9.99 -0.83
C ALA A 74 8.50 8.71 -1.37
N ASP A 75 7.66 7.82 -1.92
CA ASP A 75 8.04 6.71 -2.77
C ASP A 75 8.68 7.25 -4.05
N ASP A 76 9.94 6.87 -4.30
CA ASP A 76 10.71 7.23 -5.49
C ASP A 76 10.63 6.20 -6.63
N PHE A 77 9.82 5.15 -6.43
CA PHE A 77 9.66 3.99 -7.31
C PHE A 77 10.94 3.16 -7.54
N GLY A 78 11.96 3.37 -6.71
CA GLY A 78 13.18 2.58 -6.66
C GLY A 78 12.93 1.16 -6.14
N GLN A 79 13.77 0.21 -6.55
CA GLN A 79 13.62 -1.18 -6.12
C GLN A 79 14.33 -1.44 -4.77
N PRO A 80 13.79 -2.31 -3.90
CA PRO A 80 12.57 -3.11 -4.09
C PRO A 80 11.30 -2.49 -3.47
N LEU A 81 11.37 -1.33 -2.79
CA LEU A 81 10.28 -0.81 -1.96
C LEU A 81 10.14 0.72 -2.00
N GLY A 82 10.63 1.38 -3.05
CA GLY A 82 10.42 2.81 -3.28
C GLY A 82 11.21 3.76 -2.38
N ASN A 83 12.18 3.26 -1.61
CA ASN A 83 13.02 4.04 -0.68
C ASN A 83 12.25 5.00 0.25
N ALA A 84 10.99 4.69 0.57
CA ALA A 84 10.06 5.57 1.29
C ALA A 84 10.40 5.73 2.80
N GLY A 85 11.48 5.09 3.27
CA GLY A 85 11.99 5.24 4.63
C GLY A 85 11.13 4.56 5.71
N GLY A 86 11.19 5.09 6.93
CA GLY A 86 10.49 4.56 8.10
C GLY A 86 8.96 4.49 7.95
N ARG A 87 8.32 3.63 8.75
CA ARG A 87 6.86 3.49 8.85
C ARG A 87 6.35 4.41 9.95
N ILE A 88 5.53 5.40 9.59
CA ILE A 88 5.01 6.43 10.51
C ILE A 88 3.54 6.23 10.88
N GLY A 89 2.81 5.41 10.12
CA GLY A 89 1.44 5.03 10.42
C GLY A 89 1.13 3.63 9.90
N CYS A 90 0.23 2.92 10.59
CA CYS A 90 -0.25 1.62 10.14
C CYS A 90 -1.69 1.36 10.59
N GLY A 91 -2.46 0.63 9.81
CA GLY A 91 -3.82 0.20 10.17
C GLY A 91 -4.22 -1.08 9.43
N ILE A 92 -4.92 -1.97 10.12
CA ILE A 92 -5.41 -3.23 9.53
C ILE A 92 -6.66 -2.94 8.68
N ILE A 93 -6.72 -3.53 7.49
CA ILE A 93 -7.89 -3.47 6.61
C ILE A 93 -8.92 -4.46 7.12
N THR A 94 -10.00 -3.93 7.68
CA THR A 94 -11.15 -4.72 8.11
C THR A 94 -12.37 -4.35 7.27
N THR A 95 -13.34 -5.25 7.22
CA THR A 95 -14.70 -4.85 6.88
C THR A 95 -15.24 -4.05 8.05
N LYS A 96 -15.92 -2.93 7.78
CA LYS A 96 -16.80 -2.34 8.78
C LYS A 96 -17.85 -3.42 9.09
N ASP A 97 -17.87 -3.94 10.31
CA ASP A 97 -18.82 -4.99 10.67
C ASP A 97 -20.27 -4.49 10.41
N ALA A 98 -21.10 -5.42 9.93
CA ALA A 98 -22.52 -5.23 9.62
C ALA A 98 -23.35 -4.91 10.88
#